data_AF-A0A948HMK4-F1
#
_entry.id   AF-A0A948HMK4-F1
#
_cell.length_a   1.000
_cell.length_b   1.000
_cell.length_c   1.000
_cell.angle_alpha   90.00
_cell.angle_beta   90.00
_cell.angle_gamma   90.00
#
_symmetry.space_group_name_H-M   'P 1'
#
loop_
_entity.id
_entity.type
_entity.pdbx_description
1 polymer ?
#
loop_
_entity_poly.entity_id
_entity_poly.type
_entity_poly.pdbx_seq_one_letter_code
_entity_poly.pdbx_strand_id
1 'polypeptide(L)'
;MKMTSRTLSLCVAALLGLSPLAAFSATTSPVETEVARLATLVDGKVGVSAWRLDGKGAQVHLNPDEAFPMASTFKVAVAAVILTKVDAGELALTTMVPVPKAFYVDSEVIADRFIHDGVSLSVHNLLEVMLTQSDNTATDVLVAQAGGPAAVTAWLRAQGIEGQRLDRNTRQLLSDIFGLGDEPLTKERVAELTLDPEVVKRTKAGNEAFDKDPRD
;
A
#
# COMPACT_ATOMS: atom_id res chain seq x y z
N MET A 1 -39.02 -53.63 59.58
CA MET A 1 -39.24 -54.93 58.90
C MET A 1 -38.27 -55.00 57.72
N LYS A 2 -37.43 -56.05 57.72
CA LYS A 2 -36.27 -56.44 56.88
C LYS A 2 -36.05 -55.74 55.52
N MET A 3 -34.81 -55.34 55.21
CA MET A 3 -33.87 -56.15 54.39
C MET A 3 -32.48 -55.50 54.23
N THR A 4 -31.48 -56.37 54.29
CA THR A 4 -30.02 -56.21 54.09
C THR A 4 -29.60 -56.32 52.62
N SER A 5 -28.36 -55.90 52.30
CA SER A 5 -27.43 -56.36 51.21
C SER A 5 -26.93 -55.21 50.30
N ARG A 6 -25.68 -54.70 50.47
CA ARG A 6 -24.37 -55.11 49.88
C ARG A 6 -24.09 -54.60 48.44
N THR A 7 -22.87 -54.06 48.28
CA THR A 7 -22.01 -53.93 47.06
C THR A 7 -22.49 -52.96 45.96
N LEU A 8 -21.68 -52.25 45.17
CA LEU A 8 -20.32 -52.47 44.66
C LEU A 8 -19.76 -51.12 44.12
N SER A 9 -18.47 -50.82 44.31
CA SER A 9 -17.78 -49.74 43.60
C SER A 9 -17.69 -50.04 42.10
N LEU A 10 -17.92 -49.05 41.25
CA LEU A 10 -17.53 -49.08 39.85
C LEU A 10 -16.76 -47.79 39.51
N CYS A 11 -15.44 -47.91 39.39
CA CYS A 11 -14.60 -46.89 38.76
C CYS A 11 -14.82 -46.96 37.25
N VAL A 12 -15.45 -45.93 36.68
CA VAL A 12 -15.51 -45.74 35.23
C VAL A 12 -14.31 -44.87 34.84
N ALA A 13 -13.25 -45.50 34.33
CA ALA A 13 -12.18 -44.80 33.64
C ALA A 13 -12.66 -44.44 32.22
N ALA A 14 -13.00 -43.16 32.01
CA ALA A 14 -13.30 -42.64 30.69
C ALA A 14 -11.98 -42.45 29.91
N LEU A 15 -11.70 -43.36 28.98
CA LEU A 15 -10.65 -43.19 27.97
C LEU A 15 -11.08 -42.10 26.98
N LEU A 16 -10.58 -40.88 27.18
CA LEU A 16 -10.61 -39.82 26.18
C LEU A 16 -9.72 -40.25 25.01
N GLY A 17 -10.33 -40.67 23.91
CA GLY A 17 -9.63 -40.93 22.66
C GLY A 17 -9.04 -39.63 22.12
N LEU A 18 -7.71 -39.46 22.27
CA LEU A 18 -6.95 -38.48 21.50
C LEU A 18 -7.01 -38.90 20.03
N SER A 19 -7.87 -38.25 19.25
CA SER A 19 -7.75 -38.31 17.80
C SER A 19 -6.48 -37.53 17.43
N PRO A 20 -5.52 -38.12 16.69
CA PRO A 20 -4.38 -37.36 16.23
C PRO A 20 -4.91 -36.30 15.26
N LEU A 21 -4.77 -35.03 15.61
CA LEU A 21 -4.84 -33.96 14.62
C LEU A 21 -3.82 -34.32 13.55
N ALA A 22 -4.29 -34.71 12.37
CA ALA A 22 -3.44 -34.80 11.21
C ALA A 22 -2.89 -33.40 10.97
N ALA A 23 -1.63 -33.18 11.35
CA ALA A 23 -0.92 -31.98 10.97
C ALA A 23 -0.86 -31.97 9.44
N PHE A 24 -1.70 -31.13 8.82
CA PHE A 24 -1.50 -30.74 7.43
C PHE A 24 -0.19 -29.96 7.41
N SER A 25 0.93 -30.64 7.16
CA SER A 25 2.11 -29.96 6.64
C SER A 25 1.72 -29.50 5.24
N ALA A 26 1.32 -28.24 5.12
CA ALA A 26 1.25 -27.58 3.83
C ALA A 26 2.66 -27.68 3.23
N THR A 27 2.86 -28.55 2.25
CA THR A 27 4.13 -28.62 1.54
C THR A 27 4.27 -27.34 0.73
N THR A 28 5.21 -26.48 1.16
CA THR A 28 5.64 -25.28 0.45
C THR A 28 5.86 -25.60 -1.03
N SER A 29 5.27 -24.79 -1.92
CA SER A 29 5.41 -25.03 -3.36
C SER A 29 6.87 -24.81 -3.81
N PRO A 30 7.33 -25.42 -4.91
CA PRO A 30 8.65 -25.13 -5.46
C PRO A 30 8.85 -23.64 -5.78
N VAL A 31 7.78 -22.94 -6.17
CA VAL A 31 7.80 -21.50 -6.44
C VAL A 31 8.02 -20.70 -5.15
N GLU A 32 7.28 -21.03 -4.09
CA GLU A 32 7.43 -20.38 -2.79
C GLU A 32 8.81 -20.62 -2.18
N THR A 33 9.37 -21.82 -2.36
CA THR A 33 10.75 -22.14 -1.97
C THR A 33 11.76 -21.26 -2.71
N GLU A 34 11.59 -21.09 -4.02
CA GLU A 34 12.50 -20.27 -4.82
C GLU A 34 12.36 -18.77 -4.50
N VAL A 35 11.13 -18.28 -4.25
CA VAL A 35 10.88 -16.92 -3.77
C VAL A 35 11.60 -16.67 -2.44
N ALA A 36 11.48 -17.59 -1.48
CA ALA A 36 12.19 -17.49 -0.20
C ALA A 36 13.72 -17.48 -0.39
N ARG A 37 14.25 -18.31 -1.30
CA ARG A 37 15.69 -18.35 -1.62
C ARG A 37 16.17 -17.04 -2.24
N LEU A 38 15.41 -16.44 -3.16
CA LEU A 38 15.76 -15.17 -3.79
C LEU A 38 15.69 -14.01 -2.79
N ALA A 39 14.75 -14.06 -1.84
CA ALA A 39 14.64 -13.05 -0.80
C ALA A 39 15.89 -12.97 0.08
N THR A 40 16.64 -14.08 0.29
CA THR A 40 17.89 -14.04 1.06
C THR A 40 19.04 -13.31 0.35
N LEU A 41 18.88 -12.95 -0.92
CA LEU A 41 19.87 -12.20 -1.70
C LEU A 41 19.71 -10.68 -1.55
N VAL A 42 18.60 -10.23 -0.98
CA VAL A 42 18.29 -8.81 -0.79
C VAL A 42 18.76 -8.38 0.59
N ASP A 43 19.52 -7.28 0.66
CA ASP A 43 19.84 -6.61 1.92
C ASP A 43 18.65 -5.75 2.35
N GLY A 44 17.60 -6.42 2.84
CA GLY A 44 16.34 -5.81 3.18
C GLY A 44 15.22 -6.83 3.38
N LYS A 45 13.99 -6.32 3.42
CA LYS A 45 12.79 -7.11 3.66
C LYS A 45 12.01 -7.30 2.37
N VAL A 46 11.59 -8.52 2.07
CA VAL A 46 10.84 -8.86 0.85
C VAL A 46 9.46 -9.36 1.22
N GLY A 47 8.42 -8.78 0.63
CA GLY A 47 7.04 -9.24 0.70
C GLY A 47 6.56 -9.72 -0.67
N VAL A 48 5.89 -10.87 -0.71
CA VAL A 48 5.30 -11.42 -1.93
C VAL A 48 3.93 -12.00 -1.60
N SER A 49 2.92 -11.65 -2.39
CA SER A 49 1.65 -12.36 -2.44
C SER A 49 1.23 -12.52 -3.89
N ALA A 50 1.08 -13.76 -4.33
CA ALA A 50 0.70 -14.09 -5.69
C ALA A 50 -0.27 -15.26 -5.71
N TRP A 51 -1.28 -15.18 -6.58
CA TRP A 51 -2.25 -16.24 -6.82
C TRP A 51 -2.75 -16.17 -8.25
N ARG A 52 -3.33 -17.28 -8.72
CA ARG A 52 -4.00 -17.28 -10.02
C ARG A 52 -5.41 -16.72 -9.88
N LEU A 53 -5.78 -15.83 -10.79
CA LEU A 53 -7.10 -15.19 -10.80
C LEU A 53 -8.25 -16.15 -11.13
N ASP A 54 -7.96 -17.31 -11.73
CA ASP A 54 -8.96 -18.36 -11.98
C ASP A 54 -9.33 -19.17 -10.72
N GLY A 55 -8.74 -18.82 -9.57
CA GLY A 55 -8.96 -19.49 -8.29
C GLY A 55 -8.34 -20.89 -8.19
N LYS A 56 -7.53 -21.29 -9.19
CA LYS A 56 -6.91 -22.61 -9.24
C LYS A 56 -5.44 -22.52 -8.84
N GLY A 57 -4.90 -23.64 -8.35
CA GLY A 57 -3.47 -23.76 -8.05
C GLY A 57 -3.05 -23.17 -6.71
N ALA A 58 -1.75 -23.28 -6.42
CA ALA A 58 -1.17 -22.80 -5.17
C ALA A 58 -1.09 -21.27 -5.15
N GLN A 59 -1.32 -20.70 -3.97
CA GLN A 59 -0.92 -19.33 -3.67
C GLN A 59 0.56 -19.33 -3.26
N VAL A 60 1.24 -18.21 -3.49
CA VAL A 60 2.64 -18.01 -3.10
C VAL A 60 2.68 -16.79 -2.21
N HIS A 61 3.16 -16.99 -0.98
CA HIS A 61 3.26 -15.93 0.01
C HIS A 61 4.64 -15.91 0.64
N LEU A 62 5.16 -14.70 0.87
CA LEU A 62 6.33 -14.43 1.70
C LEU A 62 6.03 -13.14 2.45
N ASN A 63 6.02 -13.20 3.79
CA ASN A 63 5.71 -12.05 4.65
C ASN A 63 4.37 -11.33 4.29
N PRO A 64 3.25 -12.06 4.08
CA PRO A 64 2.01 -11.48 3.54
C PRO A 64 1.32 -10.50 4.49
N ASP A 65 1.53 -10.64 5.80
CA ASP A 65 0.90 -9.79 6.84
C ASP A 65 1.81 -8.64 7.29
N GLU A 66 2.98 -8.49 6.67
CA GLU A 66 3.91 -7.42 7.03
C GLU A 66 3.64 -6.16 6.21
N ALA A 67 3.71 -5.01 6.87
CA ALA A 67 3.53 -3.71 6.23
C ALA A 67 4.78 -3.32 5.43
N PHE A 68 4.56 -2.68 4.28
CA PHE A 68 5.60 -2.15 3.40
C PHE A 68 5.20 -0.74 2.93
N PRO A 69 6.17 0.18 2.76
CA PRO A 69 5.90 1.49 2.19
C PRO A 69 5.44 1.31 0.74
N MET A 70 4.25 1.84 0.43
CA MET A 70 3.63 1.62 -0.88
C MET A 70 4.38 2.30 -2.03
N ALA A 71 5.09 3.39 -1.75
CA ALA A 71 5.54 4.34 -2.77
C ALA A 71 4.40 4.59 -3.79
N SER A 72 4.67 4.67 -5.09
CA SER A 72 3.62 4.98 -6.08
C SER A 72 2.54 3.90 -6.29
N THR A 73 2.58 2.75 -5.60
CA THR A 73 1.53 1.72 -5.75
C THR A 73 0.17 2.16 -5.16
N PHE A 74 0.14 3.13 -4.23
CA PHE A 74 -1.11 3.65 -3.68
C PHE A 74 -2.01 4.34 -4.73
N LYS A 75 -1.43 4.77 -5.86
CA LYS A 75 -2.13 5.47 -6.95
C LYS A 75 -3.25 4.62 -7.55
N VAL A 76 -3.17 3.29 -7.44
CA VAL A 76 -4.27 2.38 -7.83
C VAL A 76 -5.50 2.59 -6.94
N ALA A 77 -5.32 2.76 -5.62
CA ALA A 77 -6.42 3.05 -4.72
C ALA A 77 -7.02 4.44 -4.98
N VAL A 78 -6.19 5.45 -5.28
CA VAL A 78 -6.66 6.78 -5.68
C VAL A 78 -7.50 6.70 -6.96
N ALA A 79 -7.03 5.98 -7.98
CA ALA A 79 -7.77 5.77 -9.21
C ALA A 79 -9.13 5.09 -8.94
N ALA A 80 -9.16 4.07 -8.08
CA ALA A 80 -10.40 3.37 -7.73
C ALA A 80 -11.41 4.29 -7.04
N VAL A 81 -10.97 5.19 -6.15
CA VAL A 81 -11.85 6.20 -5.53
C VAL A 81 -12.42 7.17 -6.57
N ILE A 82 -11.55 7.67 -7.46
CA ILE A 82 -11.96 8.60 -8.52
C ILE A 82 -12.95 7.93 -9.48
N LEU A 83 -12.70 6.69 -9.88
CA LEU A 83 -13.61 5.93 -10.74
C LEU A 83 -14.92 5.60 -10.02
N THR A 84 -14.90 5.33 -8.71
CA THR A 84 -16.14 5.19 -7.91
C THR A 84 -16.99 6.46 -7.96
N LYS A 85 -16.36 7.65 -7.86
CA LYS A 85 -17.07 8.93 -8.03
C LYS A 85 -17.60 9.14 -9.44
N VAL A 86 -16.89 8.64 -10.45
CA VAL A 86 -17.36 8.67 -11.85
C VAL A 86 -18.59 7.77 -12.04
N ASP A 87 -18.55 6.55 -11.52
CA ASP A 87 -19.67 5.61 -11.59
C ASP A 87 -20.91 6.13 -10.85
N ALA A 88 -20.70 6.86 -9.74
CA ALA A 88 -21.77 7.53 -8.99
C ALA A 88 -22.30 8.80 -9.68
N GLY A 89 -21.68 9.27 -10.77
CA GLY A 89 -22.04 10.50 -11.46
C GLY A 89 -21.65 11.80 -10.72
N GLU A 90 -20.86 11.70 -9.64
CA GLU A 90 -20.33 12.86 -8.91
C GLU A 90 -19.21 13.57 -9.69
N LEU A 91 -18.56 12.84 -10.59
CA LEU A 91 -17.48 13.31 -11.45
C LEU A 91 -17.66 12.71 -12.85
N ALA A 92 -17.18 13.39 -13.88
CA ALA A 92 -17.03 12.81 -15.21
C ALA A 92 -15.55 12.70 -15.57
N LEU A 93 -15.16 11.70 -16.37
CA LEU A 93 -13.80 11.60 -16.93
C LEU A 93 -13.41 12.86 -17.74
N THR A 94 -14.40 13.54 -18.32
CA THR A 94 -14.22 14.80 -19.06
C THR A 94 -14.19 16.05 -18.19
N THR A 95 -14.38 15.92 -16.86
CA THR A 95 -14.34 17.07 -15.95
C THR A 95 -12.96 17.69 -15.97
N MET A 96 -12.87 18.97 -16.28
CA MET A 96 -11.62 19.71 -16.27
C MET A 96 -11.29 20.15 -14.84
N VAL A 97 -10.13 19.72 -14.35
CA VAL A 97 -9.64 20.03 -13.01
C VAL A 97 -8.47 21.01 -13.13
N PRO A 98 -8.51 22.16 -12.44
CA PRO A 98 -7.36 23.06 -12.38
C PRO A 98 -6.15 22.38 -11.75
N VAL A 99 -4.97 22.61 -12.31
CA VAL A 99 -3.69 22.09 -11.81
C VAL A 99 -2.85 23.27 -11.32
N PRO A 100 -3.09 23.77 -10.09
CA PRO A 100 -2.38 24.94 -9.58
C PRO A 100 -0.90 24.63 -9.34
N LYS A 101 -0.02 25.62 -9.54
CA LYS A 101 1.43 25.47 -9.33
C LYS A 101 1.82 24.98 -7.94
N ALA A 102 1.02 25.26 -6.92
CA ALA A 102 1.23 24.76 -5.56
C ALA A 102 1.23 23.22 -5.45
N PHE A 103 0.61 22.53 -6.42
CA PHE A 103 0.55 21.08 -6.49
C PHE A 103 1.71 20.48 -7.30
N TYR A 104 2.59 21.30 -7.86
CA TYR A 104 3.68 20.79 -8.68
C TYR A 104 4.66 20.05 -7.78
N VAL A 105 4.83 18.78 -8.10
CA VAL A 105 5.75 17.85 -7.48
C VAL A 105 6.58 17.24 -8.59
N ASP A 106 7.90 17.29 -8.43
CA ASP A 106 8.87 16.78 -9.39
C ASP A 106 8.49 15.39 -9.94
N SER A 107 8.35 15.30 -11.27
CA SER A 107 8.02 14.12 -12.07
C SER A 107 8.03 14.46 -13.58
N GLU A 108 8.11 13.44 -14.45
CA GLU A 108 8.48 13.59 -15.88
C GLU A 108 7.38 14.09 -16.84
N VAL A 109 6.23 14.61 -16.35
CA VAL A 109 5.12 15.05 -17.22
C VAL A 109 4.60 16.44 -16.89
N ILE A 110 3.79 16.59 -15.84
CA ILE A 110 3.04 17.84 -15.63
C ILE A 110 3.99 18.95 -15.20
N ALA A 111 4.82 18.67 -14.20
CA ALA A 111 5.75 19.65 -13.64
C ALA A 111 6.77 20.13 -14.68
N ASP A 112 7.23 19.22 -15.55
CA ASP A 112 8.24 19.49 -16.57
C ASP A 112 7.70 20.14 -17.84
N ARG A 113 6.47 19.80 -18.27
CA ARG A 113 5.98 20.19 -19.61
C ARG A 113 5.00 21.36 -19.59
N PHE A 114 4.33 21.59 -18.46
CA PHE A 114 3.30 22.63 -18.35
C PHE A 114 3.75 23.73 -17.37
N ILE A 115 4.87 24.38 -17.67
CA ILE A 115 5.53 25.30 -16.73
C ILE A 115 4.83 26.66 -16.53
N HIS A 116 3.83 26.99 -17.34
CA HIS A 116 3.06 28.23 -17.22
C HIS A 116 1.76 28.06 -16.42
N ASP A 117 1.19 29.16 -15.95
CA ASP A 117 -0.10 29.16 -15.24
C ASP A 117 -1.30 28.88 -16.16
N GLY A 118 -2.46 28.58 -15.56
CA GLY A 118 -3.71 28.37 -16.29
C GLY A 118 -3.93 26.94 -16.79
N VAL A 119 -3.14 25.98 -16.29
CA VAL A 119 -3.26 24.57 -16.67
C VAL A 119 -4.52 23.95 -16.03
N SER A 120 -5.33 23.32 -16.86
CA SER A 120 -6.40 22.43 -16.42
C SER A 120 -6.39 21.19 -17.29
N LEU A 121 -6.53 20.02 -16.66
CA LEU A 121 -6.54 18.72 -17.32
C LEU A 121 -7.82 17.98 -16.97
N SER A 122 -8.31 17.15 -17.89
CA SER A 122 -9.45 16.30 -17.59
C SER A 122 -9.07 15.25 -16.55
N VAL A 123 -10.04 14.77 -15.78
CA VAL A 123 -9.87 13.62 -14.88
C VAL A 123 -9.26 12.43 -15.61
N HIS A 124 -9.67 12.19 -16.86
CA HIS A 124 -9.10 11.15 -17.71
C HIS A 124 -7.60 11.35 -17.94
N ASN A 125 -7.18 12.55 -18.34
CA ASN A 125 -5.75 12.85 -18.58
C ASN A 125 -4.93 12.74 -17.30
N LEU A 126 -5.48 13.17 -16.16
CA LEU A 126 -4.82 13.05 -14.86
C LEU A 126 -4.64 11.57 -14.46
N LEU A 127 -5.69 10.75 -14.62
CA LEU A 127 -5.62 9.30 -14.34
C LEU A 127 -4.58 8.62 -15.24
N GLU A 128 -4.57 8.95 -16.54
CA GLU A 128 -3.62 8.42 -17.51
C GLU A 128 -2.18 8.65 -17.06
N VAL A 129 -1.77 9.91 -16.84
CA VAL A 129 -0.37 10.20 -16.49
C VAL A 129 -0.02 9.76 -15.05
N MET A 130 -0.98 9.73 -14.13
CA MET A 130 -0.80 9.18 -12.79
C MET A 130 -0.49 7.68 -12.85
N LEU A 131 -1.18 6.91 -13.69
CA LEU A 131 -1.05 5.46 -13.74
C LEU A 131 0.07 4.98 -14.69
N THR A 132 0.25 5.62 -15.85
CA THR A 132 1.20 5.16 -16.87
C THR A 132 2.58 5.76 -16.73
N GLN A 133 2.68 6.94 -16.11
CA GLN A 133 3.95 7.66 -15.92
C GLN A 133 4.22 8.01 -14.46
N SER A 134 3.37 7.55 -13.53
CA SER A 134 3.53 7.81 -12.10
C SER A 134 3.64 9.30 -11.77
N ASP A 135 2.97 10.18 -12.53
CA ASP A 135 3.09 11.63 -12.33
C ASP A 135 2.60 12.05 -10.94
N ASN A 136 3.47 12.73 -10.18
CA ASN A 136 3.22 13.07 -8.78
C ASN A 136 2.27 14.27 -8.64
N THR A 137 2.30 15.19 -9.60
CA THR A 137 1.39 16.35 -9.61
C THR A 137 -0.04 15.89 -9.88
N ALA A 138 -0.25 15.02 -10.88
CA ALA A 138 -1.55 14.42 -11.16
C ALA A 138 -2.07 13.62 -9.98
N THR A 139 -1.17 12.89 -9.31
CA THR A 139 -1.50 12.13 -8.10
C THR A 139 -2.08 13.04 -7.02
N ASP A 140 -1.39 14.12 -6.67
CA ASP A 140 -1.82 15.00 -5.58
C ASP A 140 -3.09 15.78 -5.94
N VAL A 141 -3.27 16.15 -7.21
CA VAL A 141 -4.53 16.72 -7.71
C VAL A 141 -5.67 15.72 -7.53
N LEU A 142 -5.48 14.46 -7.90
CA LEU A 142 -6.52 13.43 -7.77
C LEU A 142 -6.76 13.01 -6.31
N VAL A 143 -5.74 13.01 -5.46
CA VAL A 143 -5.91 12.84 -4.01
C VAL A 143 -6.79 13.95 -3.44
N ALA A 144 -6.60 15.21 -3.86
CA ALA A 144 -7.48 16.30 -3.45
C ALA A 144 -8.92 16.11 -3.97
N GLN A 145 -9.11 15.69 -5.23
CA GLN A 145 -10.44 15.38 -5.77
C GLN A 145 -11.12 14.19 -5.08
N ALA A 146 -10.33 13.23 -4.57
CA ALA A 146 -10.82 12.12 -3.76
C ALA A 146 -11.29 12.55 -2.36
N GLY A 147 -10.95 13.76 -1.90
CA GLY A 147 -11.22 14.26 -0.54
C GLY A 147 -10.04 14.12 0.43
N GLY A 148 -8.83 13.90 -0.09
CA GLY A 148 -7.59 13.78 0.67
C GLY A 148 -7.23 12.34 1.08
N PRO A 149 -6.06 12.14 1.71
CA PRO A 149 -5.55 10.82 2.11
C PRO A 149 -6.54 9.99 2.96
N ALA A 150 -7.19 10.64 3.92
CA ALA A 150 -8.16 9.99 4.81
C ALA A 150 -9.38 9.45 4.04
N ALA A 151 -9.84 10.14 2.99
CA ALA A 151 -10.96 9.68 2.17
C ALA A 151 -10.59 8.42 1.36
N VAL A 152 -9.36 8.35 0.86
CA VAL A 152 -8.83 7.15 0.18
C VAL A 152 -8.76 5.97 1.15
N THR A 153 -8.25 6.20 2.37
CA THR A 153 -8.21 5.17 3.43
C THR A 153 -9.61 4.73 3.83
N ALA A 154 -10.56 5.65 3.97
CA ALA A 154 -11.95 5.32 4.29
C ALA A 154 -12.61 4.48 3.19
N TRP A 155 -12.35 4.79 1.92
CA TRP A 155 -12.82 3.99 0.80
C TRP A 155 -12.24 2.58 0.82
N LEU A 156 -10.92 2.43 1.06
CA LEU A 156 -10.26 1.12 1.20
C LEU A 156 -10.94 0.27 2.29
N ARG A 157 -11.21 0.86 3.46
CA ARG A 157 -11.94 0.18 4.55
C ARG A 157 -13.35 -0.21 4.15
N ALA A 158 -14.07 0.65 3.43
CA ALA A 158 -15.41 0.33 2.93
C ALA A 158 -15.41 -0.84 1.93
N GLN A 159 -14.29 -1.08 1.22
CA GLN A 159 -14.10 -2.25 0.35
C GLN A 159 -13.58 -3.50 1.09
N GLY A 160 -13.40 -3.44 2.42
CA GLY A 160 -12.83 -4.53 3.21
C GLY A 160 -11.31 -4.67 3.08
N ILE A 161 -10.62 -3.68 2.54
CA ILE A 161 -9.15 -3.65 2.45
C ILE A 161 -8.61 -3.00 3.71
N GLU A 162 -8.10 -3.81 4.65
CA GLU A 162 -7.59 -3.35 5.95
C GLU A 162 -6.07 -3.14 5.97
N GLY A 163 -5.32 -3.89 5.16
CA GLY A 163 -3.85 -3.85 5.12
C GLY A 163 -3.23 -2.65 4.40
N GLN A 164 -4.04 -1.72 3.89
CA GLN A 164 -3.57 -0.54 3.14
C GLN A 164 -4.12 0.74 3.75
N ARG A 165 -3.32 1.79 3.88
CA ARG A 165 -3.76 3.13 4.30
C ARG A 165 -2.92 4.20 3.62
N LEU A 166 -3.50 5.37 3.42
CA LEU A 166 -2.83 6.55 2.88
C LEU A 166 -2.91 7.66 3.92
N ASP A 167 -1.77 8.00 4.51
CA ASP A 167 -1.65 9.00 5.58
C ASP A 167 -1.12 10.35 5.05
N ARG A 168 -0.44 10.35 3.89
CA ARG A 168 0.17 11.53 3.26
C ARG A 168 -0.06 11.55 1.75
N ASN A 169 -0.07 12.75 1.16
CA ASN A 169 0.08 12.90 -0.29
C ASN A 169 1.55 12.86 -0.72
N THR A 170 1.81 12.91 -2.02
CA THR A 170 3.17 12.76 -2.57
C THR A 170 4.06 13.93 -2.20
N ARG A 171 3.53 15.15 -2.25
CA ARG A 171 4.24 16.37 -1.82
C ARG A 171 4.72 16.24 -0.38
N GLN A 172 3.84 15.88 0.55
CA GLN A 172 4.17 15.72 1.97
C GLN A 172 5.25 14.65 2.17
N LEU A 173 5.09 13.49 1.53
CA LEU A 173 6.05 12.40 1.60
C LEU A 173 7.44 12.83 1.11
N LEU A 174 7.53 13.46 -0.06
CA LEU A 174 8.80 13.88 -0.63
C LEU A 174 9.40 15.06 0.15
N SER A 175 8.59 16.01 0.61
CA SER A 175 9.06 17.08 1.48
C SER A 175 9.69 16.54 2.77
N ASP A 176 9.10 15.51 3.39
CA ASP A 176 9.66 14.88 4.58
C ASP A 176 10.99 14.15 4.27
N ILE A 177 11.05 13.41 3.16
CA ILE A 177 12.27 12.69 2.72
C ILE A 177 13.42 13.68 2.47
N PHE A 178 13.13 14.77 1.76
CA PHE A 178 14.13 15.77 1.40
C PHE A 178 14.37 16.83 2.47
N GLY A 179 13.55 16.89 3.53
CA GLY A 179 13.65 17.89 4.60
C GLY A 179 13.29 19.30 4.15
N LEU A 180 12.34 19.43 3.22
CA LEU A 180 11.98 20.70 2.56
C LEU A 180 10.87 21.48 3.25
N GLY A 181 10.05 20.85 4.10
CA GLY A 181 8.85 21.48 4.64
C GLY A 181 7.95 22.03 3.53
N ASP A 182 7.70 23.35 3.56
CA ASP A 182 6.86 24.04 2.58
C ASP A 182 7.61 24.49 1.31
N GLU A 183 8.94 24.29 1.23
CA GLU A 183 9.72 24.66 0.05
C GLU A 183 9.19 23.98 -1.24
N PRO A 184 9.32 24.63 -2.41
CA PRO A 184 8.93 24.03 -3.69
C PRO A 184 9.72 22.74 -4.02
N LEU A 185 9.02 21.68 -4.40
CA LEU A 185 9.59 20.44 -4.97
C LEU A 185 9.80 20.58 -6.48
N THR A 186 10.63 21.54 -6.91
CA THR A 186 11.01 21.66 -8.33
C THR A 186 12.11 20.67 -8.68
N LYS A 187 12.23 20.35 -9.97
CA LYS A 187 13.29 19.50 -10.51
C LYS A 187 14.68 19.99 -10.14
N GLU A 188 14.91 21.30 -10.24
CA GLU A 188 16.19 21.91 -9.88
C GLU A 188 16.50 21.71 -8.40
N ARG A 189 15.49 21.91 -7.54
CA ARG A 189 15.67 21.78 -6.09
C ARG A 189 15.91 20.33 -5.68
N VAL A 190 15.18 19.39 -6.27
CA VAL A 190 15.42 17.95 -6.05
C VAL A 190 16.81 17.57 -6.56
N ALA A 191 17.22 18.04 -7.74
CA ALA A 191 18.55 17.77 -8.28
C ALA A 191 19.66 18.27 -7.35
N GLU A 192 19.54 19.48 -6.79
CA GLU A 192 20.48 20.00 -5.78
C GLU A 192 20.56 19.11 -4.54
N LEU A 193 19.40 18.74 -3.98
CA LEU A 193 19.32 17.94 -2.76
C LEU A 193 19.86 16.52 -2.95
N THR A 194 19.73 15.93 -4.14
CA THR A 194 20.30 14.61 -4.41
C THR A 194 21.84 14.58 -4.42
N LEU A 195 22.49 15.75 -4.38
CA LEU A 195 23.94 15.89 -4.19
C LEU A 195 24.33 16.11 -2.72
N ASP A 196 23.39 16.45 -1.84
CA ASP A 196 23.63 16.64 -0.41
C ASP A 196 23.90 15.28 0.26
N PRO A 197 25.07 15.06 0.89
CA PRO A 197 25.40 13.80 1.55
C PRO A 197 24.38 13.35 2.61
N GLU A 198 23.75 14.27 3.34
CA GLU A 198 22.77 13.95 4.38
C GLU A 198 21.42 13.54 3.79
N VAL A 199 21.06 14.07 2.62
CA VAL A 199 19.88 13.63 1.86
C VAL A 199 20.18 12.30 1.16
N VAL A 200 21.38 12.12 0.61
CA VAL A 200 21.81 10.85 0.00
C VAL A 200 21.79 9.73 1.02
N LYS A 201 22.25 9.98 2.26
CA LYS A 201 22.16 9.00 3.34
C LYS A 201 20.71 8.60 3.62
N ARG A 202 19.80 9.57 3.70
CA ARG A 202 18.35 9.33 3.89
C ARG A 202 17.67 8.64 2.71
N THR A 203 18.17 8.79 1.49
CA THR A 203 17.51 8.26 0.29
C THR A 203 18.12 6.94 -0.21
N LYS A 204 19.38 6.64 0.14
CA LYS A 204 20.11 5.47 -0.36
C LYS A 204 20.61 4.50 0.72
N ALA A 205 20.72 4.90 1.98
CA ALA A 205 21.33 4.08 3.04
C ALA A 205 20.32 3.62 4.11
N GLY A 206 19.04 3.49 3.75
CA GLY A 206 17.94 3.26 4.69
C GLY A 206 17.60 4.55 5.46
N ASN A 207 16.32 4.75 5.76
CA ASN A 207 15.84 5.94 6.44
C ASN A 207 15.14 5.55 7.73
N GLU A 208 15.91 5.38 8.79
CA GLU A 208 15.38 4.92 10.08
C GLU A 208 14.29 5.86 10.65
N ALA A 209 14.32 7.15 10.30
CA ALA A 209 13.28 8.10 10.70
C ALA A 209 11.97 7.84 9.94
N PHE A 210 12.06 7.54 8.64
CA PHE A 210 10.92 7.12 7.82
C PHE A 210 10.38 5.76 8.29
N ASP A 211 11.24 4.78 8.51
CA ASP A 211 10.85 3.43 8.94
C ASP A 211 10.19 3.39 10.33
N LYS A 212 10.36 4.44 11.14
CA LYS A 212 9.75 4.60 12.47
C LYS A 212 8.59 5.60 12.47
N ASP A 213 8.30 6.27 11.36
CA ASP A 213 7.19 7.20 11.29
C ASP A 213 5.88 6.40 11.40
N PRO A 214 4.98 6.68 12.35
CA PRO A 214 3.72 5.95 12.49
C PRO A 214 2.76 6.17 11.31
N ARG A 215 3.11 7.01 10.34
CA ARG A 215 2.39 7.20 9.07
C ARG A 215 2.89 6.27 7.95
N ASP A 216 4.01 5.56 8.15
CA ASP A 216 4.60 4.59 7.22
C ASP A 216 4.49 3.13 7.71
#